data_AF-A0A7R9GID3-F1
#
_entry.id   AF-A0A7R9GID3-F1
#
_cell.length_a   1.000
_cell.length_b   1.000
_cell.length_c   1.000
_cell.angle_alpha   90.00
_cell.angle_beta   90.00
_cell.angle_gamma   90.00
#
_symmetry.space_group_name_H-M   'P 1'
#
loop_
_entity.id
_entity.type
_entity.pdbx_description
1 polymer ?
#
loop_
_entity_poly.entity_id
_entity_poly.type
_entity_poly.pdbx_seq_one_letter_code
_entity_poly.pdbx_strand_id
1 'polypeptide(L)'
;MVWMSCVTQKIRHWCFLSMGSSHLAVNACLAPICSIHLAAVTTVEGIGTTAGDQLHAAQERIARAHGSQCGFCTPGFVMSVYALLRNTYGRDDGGGGGGGGDAAPPTMAQLLESLQGNLCRCTGYRPILDGYKTFTKEYLDSTNGAIFAGAGCCGKMVNGTCCQQQQQQQQLQPPQLLINGVAESSFKPYDPSQDPIFPPELQLLLMDHQHNNNSGDRVCPVLASWTGRKVTWYRPSTVQQLLQLKSHYKDGCKIVAGNTEIGLETRQKGLHYPVLIDIQEAIAQDSELKVTQLLVKKNNGSMWIGGAMTLSAFQSALNELVATTVNNDQDKDQQLSGLGRNICSEFLSMLHWFAGKQIRNVATVAGNLVTSSPISDLNPLFLAAGAEVHVVGLNNKTGDLTRVTVPMNADFFTGYRRNALGKDAFVAGITLPIATPADDGHVFFKGYKVARRREDDISIVNAGFWLSLGQRHEPSADDNKTYVVTGCRLVFGGMAPTTVMAAKTQAALVGR
;
A
#
# COMPACT_ATOMS: atom_id res chain seq x y z
N MET A 1 -14.91 1.36 29.49
CA MET A 1 -16.00 1.14 28.52
C MET A 1 -15.43 1.29 27.10
N VAL A 2 -14.92 0.20 26.54
CA VAL A 2 -14.44 0.13 25.14
C VAL A 2 -15.67 -0.07 24.26
N TRP A 3 -16.14 0.98 23.60
CA TRP A 3 -17.32 0.90 22.75
C TRP A 3 -16.94 0.97 21.27
N MET A 4 -16.97 -0.20 20.64
CA MET A 4 -17.33 -0.34 19.22
C MET A 4 -18.84 -0.13 19.10
N SER A 5 -19.31 0.90 18.40
CA SER A 5 -20.59 0.85 17.65
C SER A 5 -20.75 2.01 16.67
N CYS A 6 -21.32 1.69 15.52
CA CYS A 6 -21.80 2.60 14.48
C CYS A 6 -23.10 3.30 14.91
N VAL A 7 -23.36 4.51 14.40
CA VAL A 7 -24.58 4.90 13.66
C VAL A 7 -24.28 6.22 12.89
N THR A 8 -24.89 6.36 11.72
CA THR A 8 -24.89 7.48 10.75
C THR A 8 -24.19 8.79 11.14
N GLN A 9 -23.25 9.21 10.27
CA GLN A 9 -22.32 10.36 10.34
C GLN A 9 -20.92 10.04 10.90
N LYS A 10 -20.00 9.85 9.94
CA LYS A 10 -18.55 10.14 10.00
C LYS A 10 -17.84 9.90 11.34
N ILE A 11 -17.30 8.71 11.58
CA ILE A 11 -15.86 8.43 11.84
C ILE A 11 -15.69 6.97 12.27
N ARG A 12 -14.60 6.37 11.81
CA ARG A 12 -14.19 4.98 12.00
C ARG A 12 -13.06 5.01 13.03
N HIS A 13 -13.18 4.26 14.13
CA HIS A 13 -12.08 4.11 15.08
C HIS A 13 -10.87 3.47 14.38
N TRP A 14 -9.66 3.85 14.78
CA TRP A 14 -8.41 3.32 14.22
C TRP A 14 -7.82 2.32 15.20
N CYS A 15 -7.35 1.20 14.66
CA CYS A 15 -6.71 0.13 15.40
C CYS A 15 -5.31 -0.02 14.83
N PHE A 16 -4.33 -0.22 15.70
CA PHE A 16 -3.02 -0.68 15.29
C PHE A 16 -3.02 -2.20 15.25
N LEU A 17 -2.34 -2.81 14.28
CA LEU A 17 -2.09 -4.25 14.29
C LEU A 17 -0.58 -4.44 14.27
N SER A 18 -0.04 -5.08 15.32
CA SER A 18 1.33 -5.58 15.33
C SER A 18 1.32 -7.07 15.01
N MET A 19 1.96 -7.45 13.91
CA MET A 19 2.27 -8.84 13.55
C MET A 19 3.79 -8.93 13.41
N GLY A 20 4.48 -9.48 14.43
CA GLY A 20 5.94 -9.40 14.55
C GLY A 20 6.43 -7.95 14.77
N SER A 21 7.52 -7.57 14.10
CA SER A 21 8.13 -6.23 14.10
C SER A 21 7.45 -5.21 13.17
N SER A 22 6.30 -5.56 12.55
CA SER A 22 5.58 -4.69 11.63
C SER A 22 4.35 -4.05 12.26
N HIS A 23 4.15 -2.76 11.98
CA HIS A 23 3.24 -1.89 12.71
C HIS A 23 2.23 -1.23 11.75
N LEU A 24 0.99 -1.70 11.69
CA LEU A 24 0.02 -1.24 10.67
C LEU A 24 -1.08 -0.37 11.27
N ALA A 25 -1.29 0.82 10.69
CA ALA A 25 -2.51 1.60 10.92
C ALA A 25 -3.67 0.99 10.13
N VAL A 26 -4.78 0.64 10.78
CA VAL A 26 -5.96 0.05 10.12
C VAL A 26 -7.27 0.72 10.54
N ASN A 27 -8.26 0.66 9.66
CA ASN A 27 -9.63 1.09 9.92
C ASN A 27 -10.38 0.05 10.78
N ALA A 28 -10.53 0.28 12.09
CA ALA A 28 -11.15 -0.70 13.00
C ALA A 28 -12.59 -1.06 12.62
N CYS A 29 -13.34 -0.13 12.01
CA CYS A 29 -14.71 -0.38 11.55
C CYS A 29 -14.85 -1.44 10.44
N LEU A 30 -13.73 -1.83 9.80
CA LEU A 30 -13.67 -2.82 8.73
C LEU A 30 -12.86 -4.04 9.14
N ALA A 31 -12.21 -4.03 10.31
CA ALA A 31 -11.40 -5.13 10.81
C ALA A 31 -12.28 -6.04 11.68
N PRO A 32 -12.72 -7.22 11.18
CA PRO A 32 -13.46 -8.16 12.01
C PRO A 32 -12.56 -8.67 13.13
N ILE A 33 -13.08 -8.78 14.36
CA ILE A 33 -12.30 -9.26 15.50
C ILE A 33 -11.69 -10.66 15.26
N CYS A 34 -12.37 -11.50 14.47
CA CYS A 34 -11.89 -12.84 14.10
C CYS A 34 -10.63 -12.81 13.23
N SER A 35 -10.34 -11.70 12.53
CA SER A 35 -9.13 -11.53 11.72
C SER A 35 -7.94 -10.95 12.51
N ILE A 36 -8.09 -10.77 13.83
CA ILE A 36 -7.11 -10.14 14.73
C ILE A 36 -6.56 -11.19 15.73
N HIS A 37 -6.85 -12.47 15.49
CA HIS A 37 -6.26 -13.55 16.29
C HIS A 37 -4.73 -13.49 16.22
N LEU A 38 -4.07 -13.55 17.39
CA LEU A 38 -2.62 -13.42 17.57
C LEU A 38 -2.02 -12.07 17.15
N ALA A 39 -2.81 -10.99 17.16
CA ALA A 39 -2.31 -9.63 16.93
C ALA A 39 -2.55 -8.71 18.14
N ALA A 40 -1.70 -7.70 18.29
CA ALA A 40 -1.82 -6.68 19.34
C ALA A 40 -2.51 -5.42 18.81
N VAL A 41 -3.50 -4.92 19.56
CA VAL A 41 -4.27 -3.72 19.25
C VAL A 41 -3.87 -2.56 20.14
N THR A 42 -3.42 -1.46 19.53
CA THR A 42 -3.15 -0.18 20.20
C THR A 42 -4.15 0.88 19.75
N THR A 43 -4.76 1.58 20.70
CA THR A 43 -5.65 2.73 20.48
C THR A 43 -5.03 4.01 21.04
N VAL A 44 -5.70 5.15 20.88
CA VAL A 44 -5.18 6.46 21.31
C VAL A 44 -4.93 6.52 22.82
N GLU A 45 -5.73 5.80 23.61
CA GLU A 45 -5.57 5.70 25.06
C GLU A 45 -4.36 4.85 25.45
N GLY A 46 -3.98 3.90 24.59
CA GLY A 46 -2.87 2.97 24.84
C GLY A 46 -1.49 3.59 24.69
N ILE A 47 -1.37 4.76 24.04
CA ILE A 47 -0.08 5.45 23.85
C ILE A 47 0.16 6.58 24.87
N GLY A 48 -0.87 7.02 25.57
CA GLY A 48 -0.79 8.13 26.51
C GLY A 48 -2.16 8.69 26.90
N THR A 49 -2.24 9.28 28.09
CA THR A 49 -3.47 9.91 28.61
C THR A 49 -3.14 11.21 29.32
N THR A 50 -4.15 12.02 29.63
CA THR A 50 -3.98 13.23 30.43
C THR A 50 -3.68 12.95 31.90
N ALA A 51 -3.90 11.72 32.37
CA ALA A 51 -3.58 11.35 33.75
C ALA A 51 -2.06 11.30 33.92
N GLY A 52 -1.54 12.06 34.90
CA GLY A 52 -0.10 12.11 35.20
C GLY A 52 0.75 12.81 34.14
N ASP A 53 0.15 13.65 33.29
CA ASP A 53 0.80 14.38 32.18
C ASP A 53 1.60 13.46 31.23
N GLN A 54 1.11 12.22 31.06
CA GLN A 54 1.73 11.19 30.22
C GLN A 54 1.20 11.27 28.78
N LEU A 55 1.17 12.46 28.20
CA LEU A 55 0.84 12.59 26.78
C LEU A 55 2.00 12.08 25.92
N HIS A 56 1.65 11.30 24.91
CA HIS A 56 2.59 10.93 23.86
C HIS A 56 2.97 12.17 23.05
N ALA A 57 4.19 12.23 22.51
CA ALA A 57 4.65 13.36 21.70
C ALA A 57 3.68 13.67 20.53
N ALA A 58 3.10 12.65 19.91
CA ALA A 58 2.10 12.81 18.85
C ALA A 58 0.76 13.40 19.35
N GLN A 59 0.38 13.20 20.61
CA GLN A 59 -0.81 13.81 21.21
C GLN A 59 -0.54 15.27 21.63
N GLU A 60 0.61 15.52 22.25
CA GLU A 60 0.99 16.86 22.70
C GLU A 60 1.11 17.83 21.53
N ARG A 61 1.83 17.44 20.46
CA ARG A 61 2.13 18.35 19.34
C ARG A 61 0.88 18.76 18.57
N ILE A 62 -0.07 17.84 18.33
CA ILE A 62 -1.33 18.21 17.65
C ILE A 62 -2.21 19.11 18.53
N ALA A 63 -2.21 18.90 19.85
CA ALA A 63 -2.99 19.73 20.76
C ALA A 63 -2.40 21.16 20.85
N ARG A 64 -1.10 21.25 21.14
CA ARG A 64 -0.40 22.53 21.31
C ARG A 64 -0.25 23.33 20.02
N ALA A 65 -0.09 22.68 18.87
CA ALA A 65 -0.06 23.38 17.58
C ALA A 65 -1.45 23.85 17.08
N HIS A 66 -2.49 23.78 17.92
CA HIS A 66 -3.87 24.12 17.58
C HIS A 66 -4.45 23.24 16.45
N GLY A 67 -3.96 22.01 16.32
CA GLY A 67 -4.40 21.01 15.34
C GLY A 67 -5.70 20.31 15.70
N SER A 68 -6.32 20.66 16.84
CA SER A 68 -7.58 20.08 17.31
C SER A 68 -8.59 21.17 17.66
N GLN A 69 -9.77 21.15 17.02
CA GLN A 69 -10.89 22.05 17.32
C GLN A 69 -12.04 21.28 17.98
N CYS A 70 -12.89 20.61 17.18
CA CYS A 70 -13.96 19.77 17.73
C CYS A 70 -13.45 18.47 18.39
N GLY A 71 -12.17 18.12 18.20
CA GLY A 71 -11.53 16.94 18.77
C GLY A 71 -11.85 15.60 18.13
N PHE A 72 -12.93 15.50 17.34
CA PHE A 72 -13.47 14.20 16.93
C PHE A 72 -12.57 13.42 15.97
N CYS A 73 -11.86 14.09 15.06
CA CYS A 73 -10.90 13.43 14.16
C CYS A 73 -9.51 13.24 14.79
N THR A 74 -9.22 13.91 15.90
CA THR A 74 -7.87 13.99 16.50
C THR A 74 -7.28 12.62 16.82
N PRO A 75 -8.00 11.64 17.40
CA PRO A 75 -7.46 10.30 17.62
C PRO A 75 -6.94 9.62 16.36
N GLY A 76 -7.58 9.82 15.20
CA GLY A 76 -7.15 9.21 13.95
C GLY A 76 -5.86 9.77 13.38
N PHE A 77 -5.72 11.10 13.45
CA PHE A 77 -4.47 11.77 13.11
C PHE A 77 -3.33 11.30 14.02
N VAL A 78 -3.57 11.25 15.33
CA VAL A 78 -2.60 10.77 16.31
C VAL A 78 -2.16 9.34 16.00
N MET A 79 -3.09 8.40 15.79
CA MET A 79 -2.74 7.00 15.53
C MET A 79 -2.07 6.79 14.17
N SER A 80 -2.37 7.62 13.17
CA SER A 80 -1.70 7.55 11.86
C SER A 80 -0.23 7.99 11.94
N VAL A 81 0.04 9.07 12.67
CA VAL A 81 1.42 9.54 12.92
C VAL A 81 2.16 8.59 13.87
N TYR A 82 1.49 8.10 14.90
CA TYR A 82 2.05 7.08 15.80
C TYR A 82 2.56 5.86 15.03
N ALA A 83 1.74 5.32 14.13
CA ALA A 83 2.14 4.18 13.31
C ALA A 83 3.30 4.52 12.36
N LEU A 84 3.35 5.72 11.80
CA LEU A 84 4.49 6.17 11.00
C LEU A 84 5.78 6.18 11.84
N LEU A 85 5.74 6.82 13.01
CA LEU A 85 6.89 6.91 13.91
C LEU A 85 7.40 5.51 14.31
N ARG A 86 6.50 4.60 14.70
CA ARG A 86 6.85 3.22 15.04
C ARG A 86 7.54 2.45 13.92
N ASN A 87 7.14 2.65 12.67
CA ASN A 87 7.78 1.98 11.52
C ASN A 87 9.12 2.62 11.11
N THR A 88 9.27 3.91 11.37
CA THR A 88 10.48 4.65 11.01
C THR A 88 11.58 4.48 12.05
N TYR A 89 11.23 4.55 13.35
CA TYR A 89 12.17 4.47 14.46
C TYR A 89 12.29 3.09 15.10
N GLY A 90 11.29 2.22 14.94
CA GLY A 90 11.26 0.88 15.55
C GLY A 90 11.76 -0.25 14.66
N ARG A 91 12.51 0.05 13.60
CA ARG A 91 13.13 -0.98 12.76
C ARG A 91 14.36 -1.55 13.48
N ASP A 92 14.19 -2.68 14.13
CA ASP A 92 15.28 -3.62 14.43
C ASP A 92 15.62 -4.35 13.12
N ASP A 93 16.41 -3.72 12.25
CA ASP A 93 16.81 -4.30 10.97
C ASP A 93 17.98 -5.27 11.11
N GLY A 94 17.99 -6.15 12.13
CA GLY A 94 18.77 -7.39 12.16
C GLY A 94 20.30 -7.30 12.00
N GLY A 95 20.87 -6.10 11.82
CA GLY A 95 22.28 -5.81 11.90
C GLY A 95 22.62 -5.59 13.36
N GLY A 96 23.32 -6.54 13.98
CA GLY A 96 23.66 -6.52 15.40
C GLY A 96 24.22 -5.17 15.87
N GLY A 97 23.46 -4.52 16.75
CA GLY A 97 23.86 -3.30 17.44
C GLY A 97 22.76 -2.90 18.42
N GLY A 98 22.89 -3.31 19.67
CA GLY A 98 21.94 -2.93 20.71
C GLY A 98 21.84 -1.42 20.87
N GLY A 99 20.62 -0.94 21.17
CA GLY A 99 20.36 0.33 21.83
C GLY A 99 21.15 1.55 21.33
N GLY A 100 20.62 2.25 20.33
CA GLY A 100 21.00 3.63 20.00
C GLY A 100 21.94 3.76 18.81
N GLY A 101 21.40 4.11 17.63
CA GLY A 101 22.17 4.56 16.48
C GLY A 101 21.39 4.42 15.17
N ASP A 102 21.12 5.54 14.51
CA ASP A 102 20.84 5.68 13.06
C ASP A 102 19.46 5.35 12.47
N ALA A 103 18.37 5.37 13.26
CA ALA A 103 17.03 5.44 12.67
C ALA A 103 16.75 6.87 12.14
N ALA A 104 16.76 7.03 10.81
CA ALA A 104 16.50 8.32 10.16
C ALA A 104 15.04 8.78 10.40
N PRO A 105 14.80 10.05 10.76
CA PRO A 105 13.45 10.59 10.91
C PRO A 105 12.58 10.45 9.66
N PRO A 106 11.24 10.38 9.79
CA PRO A 106 10.35 10.27 8.63
C PRO A 106 10.45 11.51 7.73
N THR A 107 10.21 11.36 6.43
CA THR A 107 10.15 12.51 5.52
C THR A 107 8.78 13.18 5.54
N MET A 108 8.70 14.44 5.08
CA MET A 108 7.41 15.12 4.89
C MET A 108 6.50 14.34 3.93
N ALA A 109 7.07 13.69 2.91
CA ALA A 109 6.29 12.86 1.99
C ALA A 109 5.65 11.66 2.69
N GLN A 110 6.39 10.97 3.59
CA GLN A 110 5.85 9.86 4.39
C GLN A 110 4.80 10.34 5.39
N LEU A 111 5.00 11.51 6.01
CA LEU A 111 4.01 12.13 6.87
C LEU A 111 2.69 12.39 6.11
N LEU A 112 2.76 13.05 4.96
CA LEU A 112 1.58 13.32 4.13
C LEU A 112 0.89 12.02 3.69
N GLU A 113 1.65 11.01 3.27
CA GLU A 113 1.11 9.70 2.90
C GLU A 113 0.33 9.05 4.05
N SER A 114 0.87 9.08 5.27
CA SER A 114 0.21 8.51 6.46
C SER A 114 -1.13 9.21 6.77
N LEU A 115 -1.28 10.48 6.36
CA LEU A 115 -2.45 11.30 6.64
C LEU A 115 -3.52 11.28 5.56
N GLN A 116 -3.27 10.71 4.37
CA GLN A 116 -4.20 10.70 3.22
C GLN A 116 -5.61 10.19 3.57
N GLY A 117 -5.72 9.22 4.48
CA GLY A 117 -7.00 8.62 4.91
C GLY A 117 -7.74 9.37 6.03
N ASN A 118 -7.20 10.49 6.53
CA ASN A 118 -7.74 11.22 7.66
C ASN A 118 -8.44 12.51 7.20
N LEU A 119 -9.71 12.66 7.55
CA LEU A 119 -10.51 13.81 7.18
C LEU A 119 -10.78 14.72 8.38
N CYS A 120 -10.48 16.00 8.23
CA CYS A 120 -10.86 17.05 9.18
C CYS A 120 -11.78 18.08 8.49
N ARG A 121 -12.84 18.48 9.18
CA ARG A 121 -13.76 19.53 8.68
C ARG A 121 -13.56 20.89 9.35
N CYS A 122 -12.85 20.93 10.48
CA CYS A 122 -12.74 22.11 11.33
C CYS A 122 -11.43 22.89 11.10
N THR A 123 -10.29 22.21 11.09
CA THR A 123 -8.97 22.86 11.19
C THR A 123 -8.40 23.36 9.88
N GLY A 124 -8.93 22.90 8.73
CA GLY A 124 -8.31 23.16 7.43
C GLY A 124 -6.92 22.52 7.25
N TYR A 125 -6.57 21.52 8.06
CA TYR A 125 -5.32 20.72 8.03
C TYR A 125 -4.02 21.46 8.39
N ARG A 126 -3.91 22.76 8.07
CA ARG A 126 -2.70 23.58 8.31
C ARG A 126 -2.09 23.37 9.72
N PRO A 127 -2.81 23.57 10.84
CA PRO A 127 -2.23 23.44 12.17
C PRO A 127 -1.87 21.98 12.55
N ILE A 128 -2.52 20.98 11.93
CA ILE A 128 -2.17 19.56 12.12
C ILE A 128 -0.80 19.30 11.50
N LEU A 129 -0.61 19.76 10.26
CA LEU A 129 0.67 19.62 9.55
C LEU A 129 1.78 20.42 10.22
N ASP A 130 1.48 21.63 10.70
CA ASP A 130 2.45 22.46 11.41
C ASP A 130 2.91 21.82 12.72
N GLY A 131 2.02 21.10 13.43
CA GLY A 131 2.39 20.31 14.61
C GLY A 131 3.26 19.10 14.25
N TYR A 132 2.89 18.34 13.21
CA TYR A 132 3.57 17.07 12.90
C TYR A 132 4.80 17.17 12.02
N LYS A 133 4.98 18.25 11.24
CA LYS A 133 6.22 18.47 10.47
C LYS A 133 7.46 18.49 11.36
N THR A 134 7.30 18.80 12.65
CA THR A 134 8.37 18.76 13.66
C THR A 134 8.96 17.37 13.90
N PHE A 135 8.31 16.31 13.43
CA PHE A 135 8.87 14.96 13.45
C PHE A 135 9.73 14.64 12.22
N THR A 136 9.72 15.49 11.18
CA THR A 136 10.29 15.10 9.90
C THR A 136 11.74 15.49 9.76
N LYS A 137 12.47 14.71 8.97
CA LYS A 137 13.88 14.94 8.66
C LYS A 137 14.12 16.36 8.14
N GLU A 138 13.31 16.80 7.19
CA GLU A 138 13.47 18.12 6.56
C GLU A 138 13.32 19.25 7.58
N TYR A 139 12.46 19.09 8.59
CA TYR A 139 12.31 20.06 9.66
C TYR A 139 13.49 20.01 10.62
N LEU A 140 13.90 18.82 11.08
CA LEU A 140 15.01 18.65 12.01
C LEU A 140 16.35 19.11 11.40
N ASP A 141 16.58 18.86 10.10
CA ASP A 141 17.75 19.36 9.38
C ASP A 141 17.74 20.90 9.30
N SER A 142 16.54 21.51 9.21
CA SER A 142 16.39 22.97 9.15
C SER A 142 16.71 23.66 10.49
N THR A 143 16.38 23.01 11.61
CA THR A 143 16.56 23.58 12.96
C THR A 143 17.93 23.30 13.54
N ASN A 144 18.60 22.22 13.12
CA ASN A 144 19.99 21.90 13.47
C ASN A 144 21.04 22.68 12.64
N GLY A 145 20.62 23.68 11.85
CA GLY A 145 21.53 24.55 11.10
C GLY A 145 22.07 23.96 9.79
N ALA A 146 21.62 22.78 9.37
CA ALA A 146 22.10 22.13 8.14
C ALA A 146 21.54 22.79 6.85
N ILE A 147 20.44 23.55 6.92
CA ILE A 147 19.81 24.19 5.75
C ILE A 147 20.28 25.65 5.50
N PHE A 148 21.01 26.26 6.45
CA PHE A 148 21.65 27.57 6.21
C PHE A 148 22.92 27.50 5.35
N ALA A 149 23.24 26.33 4.78
CA ALA A 149 24.38 26.14 3.87
C ALA A 149 23.98 25.94 2.39
N GLY A 150 22.71 26.02 1.98
CA GLY A 150 22.38 25.62 0.60
C GLY A 150 21.08 26.08 -0.07
N ALA A 151 20.23 26.91 0.55
CA ALA A 151 19.02 27.40 -0.13
C ALA A 151 18.62 28.81 0.33
N GLY A 152 19.57 29.75 0.24
CA GLY A 152 19.30 31.17 0.33
C GLY A 152 18.89 31.73 -1.03
N CYS A 153 17.74 32.39 -1.06
CA CYS A 153 17.16 33.17 -2.14
C CYS A 153 18.07 34.36 -2.56
N CYS A 154 19.22 34.07 -3.18
CA CYS A 154 20.06 35.05 -3.86
C CYS A 154 20.34 34.56 -5.29
N GLY A 155 19.95 35.38 -6.26
CA GLY A 155 20.01 35.07 -7.69
C GLY A 155 21.43 34.77 -8.20
N LYS A 156 21.44 34.05 -9.32
CA LYS A 156 22.53 33.83 -10.28
C LYS A 156 23.81 34.64 -10.03
N MET A 157 24.91 33.91 -9.84
CA MET A 157 26.25 34.47 -10.00
C MET A 157 26.42 35.04 -11.40
N VAL A 158 26.62 36.36 -11.49
CA VAL A 158 27.32 37.01 -12.60
C VAL A 158 28.36 37.91 -11.95
N ASN A 159 29.64 37.66 -12.26
CA ASN A 159 30.81 38.45 -11.89
C ASN A 159 31.18 38.59 -10.39
N GLY A 160 31.37 37.45 -9.70
CA GLY A 160 32.59 37.27 -8.89
C GLY A 160 32.92 38.25 -7.75
N THR A 161 31.97 38.84 -7.04
CA THR A 161 32.25 39.52 -5.75
C THR A 161 31.06 39.44 -4.80
N CYS A 162 31.21 38.71 -3.69
CA CYS A 162 30.28 38.73 -2.56
C CYS A 162 30.94 39.47 -1.39
N CYS A 163 30.38 40.63 -1.04
CA CYS A 163 30.85 41.48 0.05
C CYS A 163 30.59 40.83 1.41
N GLN A 164 31.60 40.18 1.98
CA GLN A 164 31.76 40.17 3.43
C GLN A 164 32.61 41.38 3.82
N GLN A 165 32.04 42.24 4.67
CA GLN A 165 32.64 42.69 5.93
C GLN A 165 31.95 43.98 6.39
N GLN A 166 31.15 43.90 7.44
CA GLN A 166 31.45 44.54 8.73
C GLN A 166 30.27 44.41 9.70
N GLN A 167 30.59 43.87 10.89
CA GLN A 167 30.05 44.26 12.19
C GLN A 167 28.56 43.99 12.50
N GLN A 168 28.28 42.86 13.14
CA GLN A 168 28.14 42.77 14.61
C GLN A 168 27.86 41.30 14.99
N GLN A 169 28.71 40.74 15.84
CA GLN A 169 28.44 39.52 16.59
C GLN A 169 27.36 39.79 17.64
N GLN A 170 26.12 39.99 17.21
CA GLN A 170 25.01 39.62 18.08
C GLN A 170 24.94 38.10 18.00
N GLN A 171 25.10 37.44 19.15
CA GLN A 171 24.64 36.07 19.34
C GLN A 171 23.13 36.06 19.08
N LEU A 172 22.74 35.98 17.81
CA LEU A 172 21.38 35.69 17.41
C LEU A 172 21.14 34.27 17.89
N GLN A 173 20.43 34.15 19.02
CA GLN A 173 19.81 32.89 19.42
C GLN A 173 19.08 32.33 18.19
N PRO A 174 19.15 31.00 17.94
CA PRO A 174 18.43 30.42 16.81
C PRO A 174 16.98 30.91 16.89
N PRO A 175 16.41 31.44 15.79
CA PRO A 175 15.07 32.02 15.83
C PRO A 175 14.13 30.99 16.44
N GLN A 176 13.50 31.32 17.57
CA GLN A 176 12.47 30.46 18.14
C GLN A 176 11.36 30.36 17.12
N LEU A 177 11.35 29.25 16.36
CA LEU A 177 10.31 28.98 15.38
C LEU A 177 9.03 28.75 16.17
N LEU A 178 8.17 29.76 16.17
CA LEU A 178 6.85 29.67 16.75
C LEU A 178 5.97 28.85 15.82
N ILE A 179 5.54 27.68 16.29
CA ILE A 179 4.54 26.87 15.61
C ILE A 179 3.18 27.33 16.14
N ASN A 180 2.52 28.18 15.35
CA ASN A 180 1.23 28.79 15.71
C ASN A 180 1.25 29.48 17.09
N GLY A 181 2.37 30.15 17.42
CA GLY A 181 2.54 30.84 18.71
C GLY A 181 3.11 29.99 19.84
N VAL A 182 3.42 28.71 19.60
CA VAL A 182 4.08 27.82 20.57
C VAL A 182 5.57 27.69 20.27
N ALA A 183 6.41 27.88 21.29
CA ALA A 183 7.85 27.73 21.15
C ALA A 183 8.21 26.24 20.93
N GLU A 184 9.00 25.95 19.89
CA GLU A 184 9.43 24.59 19.55
C GLU A 184 10.09 23.84 20.72
N SER A 185 10.92 24.55 21.51
CA SER A 185 11.62 24.01 22.68
C SER A 185 10.69 23.53 23.79
N SER A 186 9.39 23.83 23.71
CA SER A 186 8.40 23.39 24.69
C SER A 186 7.80 22.02 24.39
N PHE A 187 8.04 21.42 23.21
CA PHE A 187 7.54 20.10 22.86
C PHE A 187 8.39 18.98 23.48
N LYS A 188 7.73 17.94 23.99
CA LYS A 188 8.43 16.73 24.42
C LYS A 188 9.15 16.07 23.23
N PRO A 189 10.42 15.64 23.40
CA PRO A 189 11.09 14.81 22.41
C PRO A 189 10.36 13.47 22.28
N TYR A 190 10.36 12.90 21.09
CA TYR A 190 9.87 11.53 20.91
C TYR A 190 10.97 10.54 21.26
N ASP A 191 10.67 9.64 22.18
CA ASP A 191 11.56 8.56 22.62
C ASP A 191 10.93 7.22 22.23
N PRO A 192 11.45 6.53 21.20
CA PRO A 192 10.95 5.23 20.76
C PRO A 192 11.08 4.12 21.81
N SER A 193 12.00 4.26 22.80
CA SER A 193 12.20 3.24 23.83
C SER A 193 11.05 3.17 24.84
N GLN A 194 10.26 4.24 24.95
CA GLN A 194 9.14 4.36 25.87
C GLN A 194 7.81 3.94 25.23
N ASP A 195 7.85 3.47 23.99
CA ASP A 195 6.67 2.93 23.33
C ASP A 195 6.22 1.61 23.97
N PRO A 196 4.90 1.32 24.01
CA PRO A 196 4.40 0.05 24.51
C PRO A 196 5.08 -1.14 23.83
N ILE A 197 5.63 -2.02 24.68
CA ILE A 197 6.26 -3.27 24.25
C ILE A 197 5.25 -4.18 23.55
N PHE A 198 5.73 -5.00 22.63
CA PHE A 198 4.90 -6.06 22.08
C PHE A 198 4.58 -7.08 23.19
N PRO A 199 3.30 -7.52 23.35
CA PRO A 199 2.92 -8.44 24.42
C PRO A 199 3.75 -9.74 24.38
N PRO A 200 4.54 -10.07 25.43
CA PRO A 200 5.39 -11.25 25.44
C PRO A 200 4.62 -12.57 25.29
N GLU A 201 3.39 -12.63 25.80
CA GLU A 201 2.50 -13.79 25.63
C GLU A 201 2.24 -14.10 24.15
N LEU A 202 1.97 -13.08 23.33
CA LEU A 202 1.78 -13.26 21.90
C LEU A 202 3.07 -13.71 21.21
N GLN A 203 4.22 -13.22 21.65
CA GLN A 203 5.51 -13.64 21.10
C GLN A 203 5.76 -15.13 21.34
N LEU A 204 5.50 -15.63 22.55
CA LEU A 204 5.61 -17.05 22.88
C LEU A 204 4.63 -17.90 22.06
N LEU A 205 3.36 -17.49 21.97
CA LEU A 205 2.35 -18.20 21.18
C LEU A 205 2.73 -18.29 19.70
N LEU A 206 3.33 -17.23 19.13
CA LEU A 206 3.81 -17.22 17.75
C LEU A 206 5.04 -18.13 17.57
N MET A 207 5.95 -18.18 18.55
CA MET A 207 7.12 -19.06 18.52
C MET A 207 6.72 -20.54 18.61
N ASP A 208 5.78 -20.89 19.48
CA ASP A 208 5.24 -22.26 19.58
C ASP A 208 4.52 -22.67 18.30
N HIS A 209 3.77 -21.74 17.67
CA HIS A 209 3.14 -21.95 16.38
C HIS A 209 4.14 -22.25 15.25
N GLN A 210 5.38 -21.74 15.35
CA GLN A 210 6.45 -22.01 14.39
C GLN A 210 7.25 -23.28 14.72
N HIS A 211 7.50 -23.58 16.01
CA HIS A 211 8.28 -24.73 16.43
C HIS A 211 7.58 -26.08 16.22
N ASN A 212 6.25 -26.16 16.41
CA ASN A 212 5.46 -27.36 16.12
C ASN A 212 5.44 -27.74 14.62
N ASN A 213 5.95 -26.89 13.73
CA ASN A 213 6.07 -27.19 12.31
C ASN A 213 7.43 -27.80 11.91
N ASN A 214 8.46 -27.74 12.77
CA ASN A 214 9.82 -28.22 12.48
C ASN A 214 10.15 -29.60 13.06
N SER A 215 9.41 -30.07 14.07
CA SER A 215 9.40 -31.47 14.46
C SER A 215 8.58 -32.24 13.44
N GLY A 216 9.16 -33.20 12.71
CA GLY A 216 8.55 -33.94 11.58
C GLY A 216 7.20 -34.66 11.81
N ASP A 217 6.57 -34.49 12.97
CA ASP A 217 5.14 -34.69 13.15
C ASP A 217 4.38 -33.53 12.51
N ARG A 218 3.87 -33.74 11.29
CA ARG A 218 2.97 -32.80 10.59
C ARG A 218 1.66 -32.64 11.38
N VAL A 219 1.66 -31.86 12.44
CA VAL A 219 0.43 -31.34 13.01
C VAL A 219 -0.02 -30.23 12.06
N CYS A 220 -0.99 -30.52 11.19
CA CYS A 220 -1.71 -29.48 10.47
C CYS A 220 -2.12 -28.40 11.48
N PRO A 221 -1.76 -27.12 11.30
CA PRO A 221 -2.23 -26.08 12.19
C PRO A 221 -3.77 -26.15 12.15
N VAL A 222 -4.37 -26.24 13.32
CA VAL A 222 -5.79 -26.59 13.47
C VAL A 222 -6.63 -25.55 12.73
N LEU A 223 -7.55 -26.01 11.88
CA LEU A 223 -8.57 -25.14 11.28
C LEU A 223 -9.34 -24.43 12.41
N ALA A 224 -9.09 -23.14 12.59
CA ALA A 224 -9.82 -22.36 13.57
C ALA A 224 -11.18 -21.93 12.98
N SER A 225 -12.21 -21.92 13.81
CA SER A 225 -13.52 -21.42 13.41
C SER A 225 -14.25 -20.72 14.55
N TRP A 226 -15.01 -19.68 14.19
CA TRP A 226 -15.89 -18.97 15.10
C TRP A 226 -17.28 -18.93 14.50
N THR A 227 -18.26 -19.48 15.23
CA THR A 227 -19.66 -19.52 14.77
C THR A 227 -20.47 -18.52 15.56
N GLY A 228 -20.97 -17.50 14.88
CA GLY A 228 -21.95 -16.55 15.42
C GLY A 228 -23.39 -16.97 15.09
N ARG A 229 -24.35 -16.10 15.41
CA ARG A 229 -25.79 -16.37 15.15
C ARG A 229 -26.15 -16.50 13.66
N LYS A 230 -25.41 -15.82 12.78
CA LYS A 230 -25.72 -15.71 11.34
C LYS A 230 -24.54 -15.99 10.43
N VAL A 231 -23.31 -15.98 10.95
CA VAL A 231 -22.09 -16.07 10.16
C VAL A 231 -21.13 -17.00 10.85
N THR A 232 -20.51 -17.88 10.08
CA THR A 232 -19.39 -18.72 10.49
C THR A 232 -18.12 -18.19 9.84
N TRP A 233 -17.10 -17.96 10.65
CA TRP A 233 -15.78 -17.53 10.20
C TRP A 233 -14.80 -18.70 10.30
N TYR A 234 -14.19 -19.08 9.19
CA TYR A 234 -13.12 -20.08 9.14
C TYR A 234 -11.78 -19.41 8.92
N ARG A 235 -10.74 -19.90 9.60
CA ARG A 235 -9.35 -19.50 9.39
C ARG A 235 -8.54 -20.76 9.07
N PRO A 236 -8.55 -21.20 7.80
CA PRO A 236 -7.75 -22.34 7.33
C PRO A 236 -6.26 -22.07 7.49
N SER A 237 -5.51 -23.12 7.78
CA SER A 237 -4.06 -23.05 7.92
C SER A 237 -3.28 -23.31 6.64
N THR A 238 -3.94 -23.86 5.62
CA THR A 238 -3.34 -24.10 4.31
C THR A 238 -4.27 -23.65 3.18
N VAL A 239 -3.70 -23.32 2.02
CA VAL A 239 -4.47 -23.00 0.81
C VAL A 239 -5.34 -24.18 0.36
N GLN A 240 -4.90 -25.41 0.61
CA GLN A 240 -5.70 -26.60 0.33
C GLN A 240 -6.98 -26.64 1.18
N GLN A 241 -6.88 -26.39 2.50
CA GLN A 241 -8.06 -26.29 3.38
C GLN A 241 -8.99 -25.14 2.97
N LEU A 242 -8.42 -23.98 2.59
CA LEU A 242 -9.18 -22.85 2.07
C LEU A 242 -10.02 -23.27 0.86
N LEU A 243 -9.42 -23.98 -0.08
CA LEU A 243 -10.10 -24.43 -1.30
C LEU A 243 -11.09 -25.57 -1.03
N GLN A 244 -10.82 -26.45 -0.07
CA GLN A 244 -11.79 -27.45 0.39
C GLN A 244 -13.05 -26.79 0.97
N LEU A 245 -12.90 -25.78 1.83
CA LEU A 245 -14.02 -25.00 2.35
C LEU A 245 -14.75 -24.26 1.21
N LYS A 246 -14.01 -23.69 0.25
CA LYS A 246 -14.59 -23.02 -0.90
C LYS A 246 -15.42 -23.97 -1.76
N SER A 247 -14.90 -25.18 -2.04
CA SER A 247 -15.58 -26.23 -2.80
C SER A 247 -16.81 -26.77 -2.06
N HIS A 248 -16.72 -26.92 -0.73
CA HIS A 248 -17.82 -27.40 0.11
C HIS A 248 -19.00 -26.41 0.14
N TYR A 249 -18.73 -25.13 0.42
CA TYR A 249 -19.78 -24.12 0.59
C TYR A 249 -20.15 -23.38 -0.71
N LYS A 250 -19.37 -23.52 -1.77
CA LYS A 250 -19.60 -22.93 -3.10
C LYS A 250 -19.93 -21.43 -3.04
N ASP A 251 -21.09 -21.04 -3.57
CA ASP A 251 -21.58 -19.65 -3.60
C ASP A 251 -22.03 -19.15 -2.20
N GLY A 252 -22.18 -20.04 -1.21
CA GLY A 252 -22.51 -19.69 0.17
C GLY A 252 -21.34 -19.16 1.00
N CYS A 253 -20.13 -19.12 0.46
CA CYS A 253 -18.96 -18.61 1.15
C CYS A 253 -18.17 -17.55 0.37
N LYS A 254 -17.51 -16.66 1.11
CA LYS A 254 -16.64 -15.61 0.57
C LYS A 254 -15.26 -15.67 1.21
N ILE A 255 -14.22 -15.60 0.38
CA ILE A 255 -12.84 -15.46 0.83
C ILE A 255 -12.62 -14.01 1.29
N VAL A 256 -12.05 -13.83 2.48
CA VAL A 256 -11.80 -12.54 3.11
C VAL A 256 -10.29 -12.36 3.34
N ALA A 257 -9.79 -11.21 2.90
CA ALA A 257 -8.47 -10.70 3.27
C ALA A 257 -8.64 -9.43 4.11
N GLY A 258 -8.37 -8.24 3.56
CA GLY A 258 -8.54 -6.97 4.28
C GLY A 258 -9.98 -6.50 4.54
N ASN A 259 -11.00 -7.23 4.09
CA ASN A 259 -12.42 -6.92 4.27
C ASN A 259 -12.88 -5.53 3.77
N THR A 260 -12.09 -4.86 2.93
CA THR A 260 -12.35 -3.48 2.48
C THR A 260 -13.51 -3.34 1.50
N GLU A 261 -13.84 -4.41 0.78
CA GLU A 261 -15.04 -4.50 -0.07
C GLU A 261 -16.17 -5.26 0.60
N ILE A 262 -15.90 -6.44 1.17
CA ILE A 262 -16.92 -7.30 1.79
C ILE A 262 -17.60 -6.58 2.97
N GLY A 263 -16.84 -5.80 3.74
CA GLY A 263 -17.41 -4.95 4.80
C GLY A 263 -18.36 -3.86 4.27
N LEU A 264 -18.13 -3.33 3.06
CA LEU A 264 -19.05 -2.39 2.42
C LEU A 264 -20.28 -3.11 1.85
N GLU A 265 -20.09 -4.27 1.22
CA GLU A 265 -21.17 -5.10 0.68
C GLU A 265 -22.16 -5.51 1.78
N THR A 266 -21.64 -5.99 2.91
CA THR A 266 -22.47 -6.40 4.05
C THR A 266 -23.15 -5.22 4.74
N ARG A 267 -22.44 -4.11 4.96
CA ARG A 267 -22.96 -2.97 5.73
C ARG A 267 -23.84 -2.03 4.92
N GLN A 268 -23.47 -1.71 3.68
CA GLN A 268 -24.15 -0.70 2.86
C GLN A 268 -25.10 -1.32 1.83
N LYS A 269 -24.78 -2.50 1.30
CA LYS A 269 -25.61 -3.17 0.29
C LYS A 269 -26.50 -4.27 0.87
N GLY A 270 -26.38 -4.54 2.17
CA GLY A 270 -27.18 -5.56 2.85
C GLY A 270 -26.91 -6.99 2.38
N LEU A 271 -25.77 -7.24 1.73
CA LEU A 271 -25.42 -8.60 1.30
C LEU A 271 -25.08 -9.46 2.51
N HIS A 272 -25.54 -10.71 2.50
CA HIS A 272 -25.32 -11.64 3.59
C HIS A 272 -24.49 -12.84 3.11
N TYR A 273 -23.37 -13.07 3.79
CA TYR A 273 -22.48 -14.20 3.57
C TYR A 273 -22.49 -15.08 4.81
N PRO A 274 -23.12 -16.27 4.78
CA PRO A 274 -23.23 -17.13 5.96
C PRO A 274 -21.87 -17.75 6.34
N VAL A 275 -20.94 -17.85 5.39
CA VAL A 275 -19.59 -18.37 5.61
C VAL A 275 -18.54 -17.38 5.08
N LEU A 276 -17.57 -17.03 5.94
CA LEU A 276 -16.41 -16.22 5.59
C LEU A 276 -15.13 -17.03 5.84
N ILE A 277 -14.20 -17.00 4.89
CA ILE A 277 -12.95 -17.77 4.94
C ILE A 277 -11.77 -16.80 4.92
N ASP A 278 -11.08 -16.67 6.05
CA ASP A 278 -9.89 -15.83 6.22
C ASP A 278 -8.65 -16.46 5.59
N ILE A 279 -7.87 -15.67 4.86
CA ILE A 279 -6.66 -16.17 4.20
C ILE A 279 -5.40 -16.04 5.05
N GLN A 280 -5.39 -15.25 6.12
CA GLN A 280 -4.16 -14.81 6.79
C GLN A 280 -3.23 -15.95 7.22
N GLU A 281 -3.78 -17.00 7.84
CA GLU A 281 -2.97 -18.13 8.30
C GLU A 281 -2.48 -18.99 7.11
N ALA A 282 -3.39 -19.29 6.18
CA ALA A 282 -3.10 -20.05 4.97
C ALA A 282 -1.98 -19.46 4.11
N ILE A 283 -1.84 -18.12 4.08
CA ILE A 283 -0.79 -17.45 3.30
C ILE A 283 0.51 -17.22 4.10
N ALA A 284 0.46 -17.20 5.43
CA ALA A 284 1.65 -17.02 6.26
C ALA A 284 2.62 -18.21 6.15
N GLN A 285 2.06 -19.40 5.90
CA GLN A 285 2.80 -20.66 5.77
C GLN A 285 3.15 -20.98 4.31
N ASP A 286 2.77 -20.11 3.37
CA ASP A 286 2.97 -20.35 1.95
C ASP A 286 4.40 -20.02 1.52
N SER A 287 5.24 -21.05 1.42
CA SER A 287 6.55 -20.97 0.80
C SER A 287 6.53 -21.32 -0.70
N GLU A 288 5.52 -22.07 -1.15
CA GLU A 288 5.48 -22.63 -2.49
C GLU A 288 4.82 -21.70 -3.52
N LEU A 289 3.66 -21.10 -3.19
CA LEU A 289 2.89 -20.27 -4.12
C LEU A 289 3.38 -18.81 -4.15
N LYS A 290 4.17 -18.39 -3.16
CA LYS A 290 4.79 -17.06 -3.05
C LYS A 290 3.76 -15.93 -3.14
N VAL A 291 2.62 -16.13 -2.49
CA VAL A 291 1.43 -15.25 -2.60
C VAL A 291 1.60 -13.89 -1.93
N THR A 292 2.64 -13.71 -1.12
CA THR A 292 2.99 -12.46 -0.42
C THR A 292 4.26 -11.80 -0.95
N GLN A 293 4.84 -12.32 -2.04
CA GLN A 293 6.14 -11.86 -2.56
C GLN A 293 6.00 -11.20 -3.93
N LEU A 294 6.87 -10.23 -4.20
CA LEU A 294 7.13 -9.70 -5.54
C LEU A 294 8.47 -10.26 -6.02
N LEU A 295 8.48 -10.88 -7.20
CA LEU A 295 9.69 -11.53 -7.74
C LEU A 295 9.89 -11.16 -9.20
N VAL A 296 11.12 -10.79 -9.54
CA VAL A 296 11.52 -10.50 -10.91
C VAL A 296 12.20 -11.74 -11.49
N LYS A 297 11.61 -12.34 -12.52
CA LYS A 297 12.17 -13.48 -13.27
C LYS A 297 12.92 -12.95 -14.49
N LYS A 298 14.24 -13.05 -14.45
CA LYS A 298 15.13 -12.51 -15.49
C LYS A 298 15.04 -13.28 -16.81
N ASN A 299 14.97 -14.62 -16.74
CA ASN A 299 15.07 -15.49 -17.91
C ASN A 299 13.95 -15.29 -18.94
N ASN A 300 12.79 -14.78 -18.51
CA ASN A 300 11.63 -14.54 -19.37
C ASN A 300 11.15 -13.08 -19.33
N GLY A 301 11.89 -12.18 -18.67
CA GLY A 301 11.53 -10.77 -18.57
C GLY A 301 10.15 -10.53 -17.93
N SER A 302 9.84 -11.20 -16.83
CA SER A 302 8.53 -11.09 -16.16
C SER A 302 8.63 -10.75 -14.68
N MET A 303 7.62 -10.08 -14.14
CA MET A 303 7.49 -9.75 -12.72
C MET A 303 6.26 -10.45 -12.14
N TRP A 304 6.48 -11.33 -11.17
CA TRP A 304 5.45 -11.95 -10.36
C TRP A 304 5.06 -11.03 -9.20
N ILE A 305 3.75 -10.85 -9.01
CA ILE A 305 3.14 -10.12 -7.90
C ILE A 305 2.21 -11.08 -7.17
N GLY A 306 2.54 -11.41 -5.92
CA GLY A 306 1.72 -12.28 -5.08
C GLY A 306 0.31 -11.71 -4.86
N GLY A 307 -0.71 -12.56 -5.01
CA GLY A 307 -2.12 -12.14 -4.95
C GLY A 307 -2.54 -11.67 -3.56
N ALA A 308 -1.94 -12.23 -2.50
CA ALA A 308 -2.23 -11.89 -1.11
C ALA A 308 -1.37 -10.74 -0.59
N MET A 309 -0.46 -10.17 -1.39
CA MET A 309 0.27 -8.97 -1.04
C MET A 309 -0.71 -7.84 -0.74
N THR A 310 -0.49 -7.13 0.37
CA THR A 310 -1.22 -5.88 0.64
C THR A 310 -0.74 -4.81 -0.34
N LEU A 311 -1.59 -3.83 -0.63
CA LEU A 311 -1.22 -2.74 -1.54
C LEU A 311 -0.05 -1.91 -0.98
N SER A 312 0.07 -1.78 0.34
CA SER A 312 1.23 -1.16 0.99
C SER A 312 2.50 -1.98 0.79
N ALA A 313 2.44 -3.31 0.94
CA ALA A 313 3.60 -4.18 0.69
C ALA A 313 4.01 -4.16 -0.78
N PHE A 314 3.04 -4.15 -1.69
CA PHE A 314 3.27 -4.00 -3.12
C PHE A 314 3.96 -2.67 -3.46
N GLN A 315 3.47 -1.55 -2.90
CA GLN A 315 4.09 -0.24 -3.05
C GLN A 315 5.54 -0.22 -2.53
N SER A 316 5.79 -0.78 -1.35
CA SER A 316 7.15 -0.85 -0.78
C SER A 316 8.10 -1.68 -1.65
N ALA A 317 7.65 -2.85 -2.12
CA ALA A 317 8.44 -3.72 -2.99
C ALA A 317 8.77 -3.05 -4.34
N LEU A 318 7.83 -2.30 -4.92
CA LEU A 318 8.09 -1.53 -6.14
C LEU A 318 9.10 -0.39 -5.90
N ASN A 319 9.01 0.33 -4.78
CA ASN A 319 9.97 1.38 -4.44
C ASN A 319 11.39 0.82 -4.28
N GLU A 320 11.53 -0.32 -3.59
CA GLU A 320 12.82 -1.01 -3.42
C GLU A 320 13.39 -1.46 -4.77
N LEU A 321 12.55 -2.03 -5.63
CA LEU A 321 12.93 -2.46 -6.96
C LEU A 321 13.40 -1.30 -7.86
N VAL A 322 12.73 -0.15 -7.78
CA VAL A 322 13.13 1.06 -8.51
C VAL A 322 14.44 1.64 -7.93
N ALA A 323 14.60 1.69 -6.61
CA ALA A 323 15.78 2.23 -5.96
C ALA A 323 17.06 1.40 -6.22
N THR A 324 16.96 0.08 -6.12
CA THR A 324 18.07 -0.85 -6.43
C THR A 324 18.55 -0.74 -7.87
N THR A 325 17.64 -0.45 -8.80
CA THR A 325 17.95 -0.26 -10.22
C THR A 325 18.71 1.05 -10.50
N VAL A 326 18.53 2.08 -9.67
CA VAL A 326 19.16 3.41 -9.87
C VAL A 326 20.57 3.50 -9.28
N ASN A 327 20.83 2.78 -8.19
CA ASN A 327 22.07 2.95 -7.41
C ASN A 327 23.22 2.00 -7.80
N ASN A 328 22.96 0.93 -8.56
CA ASN A 328 23.97 -0.06 -8.96
C ASN A 328 24.32 0.08 -10.46
N ASP A 329 25.25 0.99 -10.76
CA ASP A 329 25.82 1.17 -12.12
C ASP A 329 26.82 0.07 -12.51
N GLN A 330 27.26 -0.76 -11.55
CA GLN A 330 28.32 -1.76 -11.78
C GLN A 330 27.82 -3.13 -12.26
N ASP A 331 26.50 -3.40 -12.21
CA ASP A 331 25.91 -4.68 -12.60
C ASP A 331 24.80 -4.46 -13.65
N LYS A 332 25.20 -4.30 -14.92
CA LYS A 332 24.28 -4.12 -16.06
C LYS A 332 23.25 -5.27 -16.18
N ASP A 333 23.58 -6.45 -15.66
CA ASP A 333 22.74 -7.67 -15.70
C ASP A 333 21.66 -7.74 -14.58
N GLN A 334 21.59 -6.74 -13.70
CA GLN A 334 20.56 -6.66 -12.64
C GLN A 334 19.50 -5.58 -12.88
N GLN A 335 19.62 -4.79 -13.94
CA GLN A 335 18.76 -3.64 -14.15
C GLN A 335 17.41 -4.02 -14.78
N LEU A 336 16.30 -3.51 -14.24
CA LEU A 336 15.01 -3.51 -14.93
C LEU A 336 15.15 -2.81 -16.29
N SER A 337 14.47 -3.34 -17.31
CA SER A 337 14.38 -2.67 -18.60
C SER A 337 13.66 -1.32 -18.50
N GLY A 338 13.77 -0.48 -19.53
CA GLY A 338 13.07 0.81 -19.58
C GLY A 338 11.55 0.65 -19.40
N LEU A 339 10.96 -0.36 -20.06
CA LEU A 339 9.56 -0.73 -19.87
C LEU A 339 9.26 -1.16 -18.43
N GLY A 340 10.06 -2.05 -17.85
CA GLY A 340 9.88 -2.51 -16.47
C GLY A 340 9.89 -1.36 -15.45
N ARG A 341 10.83 -0.41 -15.59
CA ARG A 341 10.91 0.79 -14.74
C ARG A 341 9.67 1.68 -14.90
N ASN A 342 9.23 1.89 -16.15
CA ASN A 342 8.02 2.67 -16.45
C ASN A 342 6.78 2.02 -15.84
N ILE A 343 6.58 0.71 -16.01
CA ILE A 343 5.48 -0.03 -15.39
C ILE A 343 5.49 0.17 -13.87
N CYS A 344 6.64 -0.06 -13.21
CA CYS A 344 6.76 0.12 -11.77
C CYS A 344 6.41 1.55 -11.33
N SER A 345 6.91 2.56 -12.04
CA SER A 345 6.65 3.97 -11.76
C SER A 345 5.16 4.33 -11.90
N GLU A 346 4.47 3.82 -12.92
CA GLU A 346 3.05 4.09 -13.13
C GLU A 346 2.17 3.38 -12.09
N PHE A 347 2.52 2.16 -11.68
CA PHE A 347 1.86 1.50 -10.54
C PHE A 347 2.05 2.27 -9.24
N LEU A 348 3.26 2.76 -8.96
CA LEU A 348 3.56 3.60 -7.79
C LEU A 348 2.75 4.90 -7.80
N SER A 349 2.69 5.58 -8.95
CA SER A 349 1.87 6.78 -9.15
C SER A 349 0.40 6.50 -8.87
N MET A 350 -0.14 5.40 -9.42
CA MET A 350 -1.53 5.02 -9.19
C MET A 350 -1.84 4.68 -7.73
N LEU A 351 -0.93 3.95 -7.06
CA LEU A 351 -1.05 3.59 -5.64
C LEU A 351 -0.97 4.80 -4.71
N HIS A 352 -0.18 5.82 -5.06
CA HIS A 352 -0.11 7.06 -4.30
C HIS A 352 -1.45 7.80 -4.25
N TRP A 353 -2.24 7.74 -5.33
CA TRP A 353 -3.61 8.29 -5.40
C TRP A 353 -4.70 7.31 -4.94
N PHE A 354 -4.33 6.09 -4.55
CA PHE A 354 -5.27 5.03 -4.18
C PHE A 354 -5.55 5.03 -2.67
N ALA A 355 -6.75 5.49 -2.28
CA ALA A 355 -7.23 5.46 -0.89
C ALA A 355 -6.24 6.06 0.14
N GLY A 356 -6.53 5.91 1.43
CA GLY A 356 -5.56 6.16 2.51
C GLY A 356 -4.65 4.98 2.79
N LYS A 357 -3.50 5.23 3.46
CA LYS A 357 -2.52 4.20 3.89
C LYS A 357 -3.18 3.02 4.62
N GLN A 358 -4.21 3.31 5.41
CA GLN A 358 -4.88 2.32 6.26
C GLN A 358 -5.78 1.36 5.48
N ILE A 359 -6.27 1.76 4.31
CA ILE A 359 -6.91 0.85 3.36
C ILE A 359 -5.83 0.03 2.64
N ARG A 360 -4.74 0.68 2.19
CA ARG A 360 -3.63 0.00 1.50
C ARG A 360 -2.92 -1.06 2.36
N ASN A 361 -2.87 -0.85 3.68
CA ASN A 361 -2.26 -1.78 4.64
C ASN A 361 -2.96 -3.14 4.73
N VAL A 362 -4.24 -3.23 4.35
CA VAL A 362 -5.03 -4.47 4.46
C VAL A 362 -5.63 -4.93 3.14
N ALA A 363 -5.91 -4.02 2.21
CA ALA A 363 -6.40 -4.38 0.88
C ALA A 363 -5.32 -5.16 0.12
N THR A 364 -5.70 -6.26 -0.54
CA THR A 364 -4.77 -7.10 -1.30
C THR A 364 -4.86 -6.86 -2.78
N VAL A 365 -3.77 -7.15 -3.50
CA VAL A 365 -3.69 -7.06 -4.97
C VAL A 365 -4.79 -7.92 -5.63
N ALA A 366 -4.89 -9.19 -5.26
CA ALA A 366 -5.94 -10.08 -5.77
C ALA A 366 -7.32 -9.58 -5.38
N GLY A 367 -7.51 -9.11 -4.13
CA GLY A 367 -8.79 -8.58 -3.67
C GLY A 367 -9.30 -7.42 -4.54
N ASN A 368 -8.40 -6.52 -4.92
CA ASN A 368 -8.71 -5.42 -5.84
C ASN A 368 -9.13 -5.93 -7.23
N LEU A 369 -8.40 -6.90 -7.77
CA LEU A 369 -8.66 -7.49 -9.09
C LEU A 369 -9.99 -8.27 -9.14
N VAL A 370 -10.20 -9.21 -8.20
CA VAL A 370 -11.37 -10.10 -8.19
C VAL A 370 -12.67 -9.38 -7.86
N THR A 371 -12.59 -8.23 -7.18
CA THR A 371 -13.76 -7.34 -6.99
C THR A 371 -14.29 -6.85 -8.33
N SER A 372 -13.41 -6.72 -9.34
CA SER A 372 -13.76 -6.37 -10.72
C SER A 372 -14.66 -5.12 -10.79
N SER A 373 -14.32 -4.11 -9.97
CA SER A 373 -15.00 -2.81 -9.99
C SER A 373 -14.76 -2.11 -11.33
N PRO A 374 -15.78 -1.51 -11.97
CA PRO A 374 -15.60 -0.80 -13.23
C PRO A 374 -14.67 0.40 -13.13
N ILE A 375 -14.50 0.93 -11.91
CA ILE A 375 -13.65 2.08 -11.56
C ILE A 375 -12.44 1.66 -10.72
N SER A 376 -12.02 0.39 -10.81
CA SER A 376 -10.74 -0.04 -10.20
C SER A 376 -9.59 0.70 -10.86
N ASP A 377 -8.67 1.23 -10.06
CA ASP A 377 -7.49 1.96 -10.54
C ASP A 377 -6.39 1.04 -11.07
N LEU A 378 -6.29 -0.20 -10.56
CA LEU A 378 -5.24 -1.13 -10.96
C LEU A 378 -5.64 -2.02 -12.13
N ASN A 379 -6.94 -2.31 -12.32
CA ASN A 379 -7.41 -3.17 -13.40
C ASN A 379 -7.04 -2.67 -14.80
N PRO A 380 -7.19 -1.36 -15.13
CA PRO A 380 -6.73 -0.83 -16.42
C PRO A 380 -5.22 -1.00 -16.62
N LEU A 381 -4.42 -0.84 -15.57
CA LEU A 381 -2.96 -1.01 -15.64
C LEU A 381 -2.58 -2.47 -15.87
N PHE A 382 -3.17 -3.41 -15.11
CA PHE A 382 -2.93 -4.85 -15.32
C PHE A 382 -3.32 -5.29 -16.74
N LEU A 383 -4.50 -4.87 -17.21
CA LEU A 383 -4.98 -5.22 -18.55
C LEU A 383 -4.14 -4.57 -19.66
N ALA A 384 -3.71 -3.31 -19.50
CA ALA A 384 -2.84 -2.63 -20.47
C ALA A 384 -1.42 -3.23 -20.49
N ALA A 385 -0.91 -3.66 -19.34
CA ALA A 385 0.38 -4.33 -19.24
C ALA A 385 0.36 -5.73 -19.88
N GLY A 386 -0.81 -6.29 -20.18
CA GLY A 386 -0.94 -7.67 -20.68
C GLY A 386 -0.65 -8.70 -19.59
N ALA A 387 -1.17 -8.46 -18.39
CA ALA A 387 -0.98 -9.33 -17.24
C ALA A 387 -1.55 -10.73 -17.44
N GLU A 388 -0.97 -11.70 -16.74
CA GLU A 388 -1.52 -13.06 -16.60
C GLU A 388 -1.88 -13.32 -15.14
N VAL A 389 -3.08 -13.83 -14.88
CA VAL A 389 -3.55 -14.15 -13.53
C VAL A 389 -3.39 -15.64 -13.29
N HIS A 390 -2.65 -16.00 -12.24
CA HIS A 390 -2.40 -17.39 -11.86
C HIS A 390 -3.35 -17.78 -10.73
N VAL A 391 -4.22 -18.74 -11.03
CA VAL A 391 -5.22 -19.25 -10.09
C VAL A 391 -4.90 -20.68 -9.66
N VAL A 392 -5.24 -20.97 -8.42
CA VAL A 392 -5.14 -22.28 -7.79
C VAL A 392 -6.54 -22.77 -7.49
N GLY A 393 -6.88 -23.94 -8.02
CA GLY A 393 -8.13 -24.65 -7.72
C GLY A 393 -7.86 -25.96 -6.99
N LEU A 394 -8.92 -26.72 -6.71
CA LEU A 394 -8.84 -28.03 -6.07
C LEU A 394 -9.37 -29.11 -7.01
N ASN A 395 -8.61 -30.19 -7.19
CA ASN A 395 -9.13 -31.40 -7.81
C ASN A 395 -10.01 -32.14 -6.80
N ASN A 396 -11.34 -32.09 -6.96
CA ASN A 396 -12.27 -32.71 -6.02
C ASN A 396 -12.13 -34.25 -5.92
N LYS A 397 -11.45 -34.93 -6.86
CA LYS A 397 -11.23 -36.38 -6.81
C LYS A 397 -9.99 -36.77 -6.01
N THR A 398 -8.89 -36.04 -6.19
CA THR A 398 -7.60 -36.37 -5.56
C THR A 398 -7.31 -35.51 -4.33
N GLY A 399 -7.95 -34.36 -4.21
CA GLY A 399 -7.66 -33.34 -3.19
C GLY A 399 -6.45 -32.48 -3.51
N ASP A 400 -5.80 -32.68 -4.67
CA ASP A 400 -4.59 -31.94 -5.05
C ASP A 400 -4.89 -30.54 -5.58
N LEU A 401 -3.92 -29.64 -5.42
CA LEU A 401 -3.99 -28.30 -6.00
C LEU A 401 -3.80 -28.36 -7.51
N THR A 402 -4.65 -27.64 -8.23
CA THR A 402 -4.54 -27.44 -9.68
C THR A 402 -4.15 -26.00 -9.97
N ARG A 403 -3.33 -25.76 -10.98
CA ARG A 403 -2.87 -24.41 -11.36
C ARG A 403 -3.33 -24.09 -12.77
N VAL A 404 -3.94 -22.92 -12.94
CA VAL A 404 -4.38 -22.42 -14.23
C VAL A 404 -3.90 -20.98 -14.38
N THR A 405 -3.37 -20.66 -15.56
CA THR A 405 -3.02 -19.29 -15.92
C THR A 405 -4.11 -18.73 -16.84
N VAL A 406 -4.63 -17.57 -16.49
CA VAL A 406 -5.68 -16.88 -17.25
C VAL A 406 -5.11 -15.55 -17.77
N PRO A 407 -4.95 -15.37 -19.09
CA PRO A 407 -4.47 -14.11 -19.64
C PRO A 407 -5.51 -13.00 -19.45
N MET A 408 -5.09 -11.80 -19.05
CA MET A 408 -5.95 -10.62 -19.05
C MET A 408 -6.06 -10.06 -20.47
N ASN A 409 -7.12 -10.45 -21.16
CA ASN A 409 -7.49 -9.95 -22.48
C ASN A 409 -8.84 -9.20 -22.43
N ALA A 410 -9.37 -8.83 -23.60
CA ALA A 410 -10.65 -8.12 -23.70
C ALA A 410 -11.83 -8.86 -23.05
N ASP A 411 -11.77 -10.19 -22.96
CA ASP A 411 -12.83 -11.05 -22.43
C ASP A 411 -12.66 -11.37 -20.94
N PHE A 412 -11.60 -10.88 -20.30
CA PHE A 412 -11.31 -11.17 -18.89
C PHE A 412 -12.41 -10.66 -17.96
N PHE A 413 -12.94 -9.46 -18.20
CA PHE A 413 -14.05 -8.87 -17.44
C PHE A 413 -15.37 -9.15 -18.16
N THR A 414 -16.03 -10.23 -17.76
CA THR A 414 -17.21 -10.79 -18.46
C THR A 414 -18.53 -10.05 -18.16
N GLY A 415 -18.55 -9.15 -17.18
CA GLY A 415 -19.71 -8.34 -16.84
C GLY A 415 -19.53 -7.56 -15.55
N TYR A 416 -20.55 -6.81 -15.14
CA TYR A 416 -20.48 -5.97 -13.94
C TYR A 416 -20.08 -6.79 -12.70
N ARG A 417 -18.89 -6.51 -12.16
CA ARG A 417 -18.28 -7.26 -11.03
C ARG A 417 -18.16 -8.77 -11.28
N ARG A 418 -17.92 -9.17 -12.53
CA ARG A 418 -17.68 -10.55 -12.96
C ARG A 418 -16.40 -10.61 -13.78
N ASN A 419 -15.70 -11.73 -13.68
CA ASN A 419 -14.46 -11.99 -14.40
C ASN A 419 -14.44 -13.44 -14.88
N ALA A 420 -13.43 -13.77 -15.69
CA ALA A 420 -13.21 -15.09 -16.27
C ALA A 420 -12.57 -16.10 -15.29
N LEU A 421 -12.32 -15.72 -14.04
CA LEU A 421 -11.73 -16.61 -13.05
C LEU A 421 -12.78 -17.62 -12.56
N GLY A 422 -12.37 -18.88 -12.37
CA GLY A 422 -13.24 -19.93 -11.85
C GLY A 422 -13.79 -19.58 -10.46
N LYS A 423 -15.08 -19.87 -10.21
CA LYS A 423 -15.74 -19.57 -8.93
C LYS A 423 -15.11 -20.26 -7.71
N ASP A 424 -14.47 -21.41 -7.94
CA ASP A 424 -13.86 -22.26 -6.92
C ASP A 424 -12.33 -22.11 -6.88
N ALA A 425 -11.81 -20.97 -7.33
CA ALA A 425 -10.38 -20.72 -7.43
C ALA A 425 -9.90 -19.59 -6.50
N PHE A 426 -8.65 -19.71 -6.07
CA PHE A 426 -7.89 -18.73 -5.31
C PHE A 426 -6.84 -18.10 -6.23
N VAL A 427 -6.69 -16.77 -6.20
CA VAL A 427 -5.66 -16.09 -7.01
C VAL A 427 -4.33 -16.12 -6.26
N ALA A 428 -3.38 -16.91 -6.76
CA ALA A 428 -2.04 -16.98 -6.17
C ALA A 428 -1.17 -15.78 -6.53
N GLY A 429 -1.29 -15.25 -7.75
CA GLY A 429 -0.52 -14.10 -8.18
C GLY A 429 -0.83 -13.63 -9.58
N ILE A 430 -0.16 -12.55 -9.96
CA ILE A 430 -0.28 -11.88 -11.25
C ILE A 430 1.12 -11.75 -11.82
N THR A 431 1.33 -12.18 -13.07
CA THR A 431 2.58 -11.94 -13.79
C THR A 431 2.42 -10.79 -14.76
N LEU A 432 3.37 -9.85 -14.72
CA LEU A 432 3.50 -8.76 -15.69
C LEU A 432 4.68 -9.03 -16.61
N PRO A 433 4.52 -8.88 -17.94
CA PRO A 433 5.68 -8.81 -18.83
C PRO A 433 6.37 -7.47 -18.60
N ILE A 434 7.63 -7.52 -18.15
CA ILE A 434 8.43 -6.32 -17.87
C ILE A 434 9.52 -6.10 -18.91
N ALA A 435 9.80 -7.08 -19.76
CA ALA A 435 10.63 -6.92 -20.95
C ALA A 435 9.88 -7.47 -22.17
N THR A 436 10.15 -6.88 -23.33
CA THR A 436 9.67 -7.40 -24.63
C THR A 436 10.83 -7.58 -25.59
N PRO A 437 10.76 -8.50 -26.58
CA PRO A 437 11.77 -8.58 -27.64
C PRO A 437 11.94 -7.27 -28.44
N ALA A 438 10.92 -6.39 -28.40
CA ALA A 438 10.89 -5.05 -28.99
C ALA A 438 11.13 -3.93 -27.94
N ASP A 439 11.91 -4.22 -26.88
CA ASP A 439 12.26 -3.24 -25.84
C ASP A 439 13.54 -2.45 -26.21
N ASP A 440 13.65 -2.06 -27.48
CA ASP A 440 14.68 -1.19 -28.06
C ASP A 440 14.49 0.30 -27.66
N GLY A 441 13.83 0.56 -26.54
CA GLY A 441 13.58 1.91 -26.00
C GLY A 441 12.34 2.61 -26.57
N HIS A 442 11.52 1.89 -27.34
CA HIS A 442 10.36 2.44 -28.05
C HIS A 442 9.01 1.92 -27.54
N VAL A 443 8.99 1.39 -26.31
CA VAL A 443 7.77 0.96 -25.61
C VAL A 443 7.46 1.92 -24.46
N PHE A 444 6.22 2.38 -24.42
CA PHE A 444 5.72 3.35 -23.45
C PHE A 444 4.55 2.77 -22.66
N PHE A 445 4.52 3.04 -21.37
CA PHE A 445 3.43 2.68 -20.48
C PHE A 445 3.02 3.88 -19.63
N LYS A 446 1.73 4.20 -19.58
CA LYS A 446 1.19 5.35 -18.83
C LYS A 446 -0.15 5.03 -18.17
N GLY A 447 -0.28 5.41 -16.90
CA GLY A 447 -1.53 5.37 -16.15
C GLY A 447 -2.13 6.76 -15.96
N TYR A 448 -3.46 6.85 -16.03
CA TYR A 448 -4.19 8.10 -15.79
C TYR A 448 -5.36 7.87 -14.85
N LYS A 449 -5.63 8.84 -13.98
CA LYS A 449 -6.76 8.85 -13.05
C LYS A 449 -7.36 10.24 -12.99
N VAL A 450 -8.69 10.30 -13.08
CA VAL A 450 -9.49 11.51 -12.87
C VAL A 450 -10.49 11.24 -11.77
N ALA A 451 -10.48 12.09 -10.73
CA ALA A 451 -11.38 12.02 -9.58
C ALA A 451 -11.81 13.43 -9.15
N ARG A 452 -12.78 13.56 -8.24
CA ARG A 452 -13.25 14.89 -7.78
C ARG A 452 -12.25 15.57 -6.86
N ARG A 453 -11.46 14.77 -6.14
CA ARG A 453 -10.32 15.21 -5.33
C ARG A 453 -9.10 14.37 -5.68
N ARG A 454 -7.91 14.92 -5.40
CA ARG A 454 -6.63 14.33 -5.77
C ARG A 454 -6.37 12.97 -5.11
N GLU A 455 -6.72 12.84 -3.83
CA GLU A 455 -6.43 11.66 -2.99
C GLU A 455 -7.70 11.10 -2.36
N ASP A 456 -7.67 9.82 -1.97
CA ASP A 456 -8.73 9.12 -1.23
C ASP A 456 -10.10 9.11 -1.95
N ASP A 457 -10.15 9.26 -3.27
CA ASP A 457 -11.40 9.26 -4.04
C ASP A 457 -11.44 8.16 -5.09
N ILE A 458 -12.68 7.76 -5.39
CA ILE A 458 -12.94 6.82 -6.48
C ILE A 458 -12.76 7.53 -7.82
N SER A 459 -12.29 6.78 -8.80
CA SER A 459 -12.11 7.31 -10.14
C SER A 459 -13.45 7.56 -10.82
N ILE A 460 -13.57 8.72 -11.46
CA ILE A 460 -14.63 9.02 -12.44
C ILE A 460 -14.29 8.26 -13.72
N VAL A 461 -13.06 8.47 -14.20
CA VAL A 461 -12.46 7.75 -15.32
C VAL A 461 -10.99 7.50 -14.97
N ASN A 462 -10.50 6.32 -15.32
CA ASN A 462 -9.08 6.00 -15.27
C ASN A 462 -8.68 5.23 -16.52
N ALA A 463 -7.39 5.20 -16.81
CA ALA A 463 -6.88 4.57 -18.02
C ALA A 463 -5.49 3.98 -17.80
N GLY A 464 -5.20 2.92 -18.55
CA GLY A 464 -3.87 2.33 -18.70
C GLY A 464 -3.55 2.23 -20.18
N PHE A 465 -2.44 2.81 -20.61
CA PHE A 465 -1.99 2.82 -21.99
C PHE A 465 -0.65 2.14 -22.12
N TRP A 466 -0.56 1.22 -23.08
CA TRP A 466 0.67 0.60 -23.53
C TRP A 466 0.82 0.87 -25.03
N LEU A 467 1.98 1.34 -25.46
CA LEU A 467 2.27 1.70 -26.86
C LEU A 467 3.65 1.18 -27.22
N SER A 468 3.78 0.53 -28.37
CA SER A 468 5.06 0.14 -28.97
C SER A 468 5.20 0.83 -30.33
N LEU A 469 6.37 1.43 -30.55
CA LEU A 469 6.77 2.04 -31.81
C LEU A 469 7.90 1.23 -32.43
N GLY A 470 7.89 1.10 -33.75
CA GLY A 470 9.00 0.55 -34.53
C GLY A 470 9.56 1.62 -35.48
N GLN A 471 10.84 1.52 -35.83
CA GLN A 471 11.41 2.37 -36.88
C GLN A 471 10.87 1.97 -38.25
N ARG A 472 10.59 2.95 -39.12
CA ARG A 472 10.29 2.67 -40.53
C ARG A 472 11.58 2.37 -41.28
N HIS A 473 11.63 1.22 -41.96
CA HIS A 473 12.75 0.85 -42.83
C HIS A 473 12.74 1.57 -44.18
N GLU A 474 11.61 2.16 -44.60
CA GLU A 474 11.49 2.92 -45.85
C GLU A 474 10.93 4.33 -45.59
N PRO A 475 11.60 5.39 -46.09
CA PRO A 475 11.08 6.75 -46.00
C PRO A 475 9.81 6.88 -46.85
N SER A 476 8.72 7.30 -46.23
CA SER A 476 7.48 7.67 -46.91
C SER A 476 7.72 8.94 -47.73
N ALA A 477 7.37 8.93 -49.02
CA ALA A 477 7.54 10.08 -49.92
C ALA A 477 6.80 11.36 -49.45
N ASP A 478 5.80 11.22 -48.57
CA ASP A 478 4.93 12.32 -48.12
C ASP A 478 5.09 12.76 -46.66
N ASP A 479 5.95 12.14 -45.84
CA ASP A 479 6.03 12.53 -44.42
C ASP A 479 7.37 12.18 -43.78
N ASN A 480 7.93 13.13 -43.03
CA ASN A 480 9.24 13.04 -42.36
C ASN A 480 9.18 12.13 -41.10
N LYS A 481 8.29 11.12 -41.11
CA LYS A 481 7.95 10.26 -39.97
C LYS A 481 8.87 9.04 -39.90
N THR A 482 9.65 8.98 -38.84
CA THR A 482 10.65 7.95 -38.56
C THR A 482 10.11 6.72 -37.82
N TYR A 483 8.93 6.82 -37.21
CA TYR A 483 8.34 5.77 -36.37
C TYR A 483 6.93 5.38 -36.83
N VAL A 484 6.57 4.12 -36.60
CA VAL A 484 5.24 3.55 -36.85
C VAL A 484 4.74 2.83 -35.61
N VAL A 485 3.44 2.91 -35.31
CA VAL A 485 2.84 2.15 -34.20
C VAL A 485 2.79 0.66 -34.55
N THR A 486 3.54 -0.17 -33.82
CA THR A 486 3.58 -1.63 -34.02
C THR A 486 2.56 -2.36 -33.13
N GLY A 487 2.19 -1.75 -31.99
CA GLY A 487 1.17 -2.28 -31.11
C GLY A 487 0.67 -1.24 -30.12
N CYS A 488 -0.60 -1.32 -29.72
CA CYS A 488 -1.13 -0.49 -28.66
C CYS A 488 -2.24 -1.18 -27.87
N ARG A 489 -2.32 -0.88 -26.57
CA ARG A 489 -3.42 -1.26 -25.68
C ARG A 489 -3.89 -0.01 -24.97
N LEU A 490 -5.10 0.40 -25.32
CA LEU A 490 -5.81 1.53 -24.74
C LEU A 490 -6.95 1.00 -23.86
N VAL A 491 -6.78 1.08 -22.54
CA VAL A 491 -7.70 0.49 -21.57
C VAL A 491 -8.30 1.58 -20.69
N PHE A 492 -9.60 1.49 -20.43
CA PHE A 492 -10.35 2.46 -19.64
C PHE A 492 -11.18 1.78 -18.55
N GLY A 493 -11.27 2.44 -17.39
CA GLY A 493 -12.30 2.19 -16.37
C GLY A 493 -13.18 3.42 -16.19
N GLY A 494 -14.36 3.22 -15.59
CA GLY A 494 -15.39 4.25 -15.41
C GLY A 494 -16.18 4.65 -16.66
N MET A 495 -15.82 4.10 -17.82
CA MET A 495 -16.47 4.38 -19.11
C MET A 495 -17.50 3.31 -19.53
N ALA A 496 -17.58 2.21 -18.78
CA ALA A 496 -18.49 1.09 -19.04
C ALA A 496 -18.80 0.35 -17.72
N PRO A 497 -19.74 -0.62 -17.71
CA PRO A 497 -19.99 -1.50 -16.56
C PRO A 497 -18.82 -2.44 -16.20
N THR A 498 -17.74 -2.44 -16.97
CA THR A 498 -16.49 -3.17 -16.74
C THR A 498 -15.29 -2.32 -17.17
N THR A 499 -14.08 -2.74 -16.80
CA THR A 499 -12.86 -2.23 -17.44
C THR A 499 -12.81 -2.74 -18.89
N VAL A 500 -12.63 -1.85 -19.85
CA VAL A 500 -12.77 -2.16 -21.29
C VAL A 500 -11.57 -1.69 -22.11
N MET A 501 -11.30 -2.40 -23.21
CA MET A 501 -10.30 -2.04 -24.20
C MET A 501 -10.95 -1.29 -25.37
N ALA A 502 -10.35 -0.20 -25.83
CA ALA A 502 -10.79 0.51 -27.04
C ALA A 502 -10.33 -0.21 -28.33
N ALA A 503 -10.77 -1.46 -28.53
CA ALA A 503 -10.26 -2.36 -29.57
C ALA A 503 -10.34 -1.78 -31.00
N LYS A 504 -11.45 -1.11 -31.35
CA LYS A 504 -11.62 -0.46 -32.66
C LYS A 504 -10.58 0.64 -32.89
N THR A 505 -10.33 1.47 -31.87
CA THR A 505 -9.32 2.53 -31.93
C THR A 505 -7.92 1.96 -31.99
N GLN A 506 -7.63 0.90 -31.22
CA GLN A 506 -6.34 0.23 -31.23
C GLN A 506 -6.01 -0.30 -32.63
N ALA A 507 -6.96 -0.99 -33.28
CA ALA A 507 -6.79 -1.50 -34.64
C ALA A 507 -6.56 -0.38 -35.67
N ALA A 508 -7.19 0.80 -35.48
CA ALA A 508 -7.02 1.94 -36.37
C ALA A 508 -5.67 2.67 -36.22
N LEU A 509 -5.01 2.52 -35.06
CA LEU A 509 -3.72 3.15 -34.75
C LEU A 509 -2.53 2.30 -35.18
N VAL A 510 -2.64 0.96 -35.14
CA VAL A 510 -1.54 0.09 -35.59
C VAL A 510 -1.24 0.34 -37.07
N GLY A 511 0.03 0.53 -37.41
CA GLY A 511 0.51 0.86 -38.75
C GLY A 511 0.51 2.36 -39.10
N ARG A 512 0.04 3.23 -38.20
CA ARG A 512 0.05 4.69 -38.39
C ARG A 512 1.38 5.34 -38.04
#